data_AF-A0A8C2XU36-F1
#
_entry.id   AF-A0A8C2XU36-F1
#
_cell.length_a   1.000
_cell.length_b   1.000
_cell.length_c   1.000
_cell.angle_alpha   90.00
_cell.angle_beta   90.00
_cell.angle_gamma   90.00
#
_symmetry.space_group_name_H-M   'P 1'
#
loop_
_entity.id
_entity.type
_entity.pdbx_description
1 polymer ?
#
loop_
_entity_poly.entity_id
_entity_poly.type
_entity_poly.pdbx_seq_one_letter_code
_entity_poly.pdbx_strand_id
1 'polypeptide(L)'
;VATSSPCPSLGLRPNSGEPSLFPLFGPPHRSAPNSSPVSSPHRFLHVRLVVWPLLRGGAAEGQRPSGPPCTGHLIASRFSAPAWLGWLPDEEGGGGTKLGSRGSQEREAGTEESLSPFTSVGRTVWGILFSHPRDFTPVCTTELGRAAKLAPEFAKRNVKMIALSIDSVEDHLAWSKDINAYNGEEPTEKLPFPIIDDKNRDLAIQLGMLDPAERDEKGMPVTARVVFIFGPDKKLKLSILYPATTGRNFDEILRVIISLQLTAEKRVATPVDWKNGDSVMVLPTIPEEEAKKLFPKGVFTKELPSGKKYLRYTPQP
;
A
#
# COMPACT_ATOMS: atom_id res chain seq x y z
N VAL A 1 -36.60 48.93 -30.26
CA VAL A 1 -37.41 47.73 -30.59
C VAL A 1 -36.82 46.59 -29.78
N ALA A 2 -37.16 46.56 -28.49
CA ALA A 2 -38.14 45.64 -27.88
C ALA A 2 -37.41 44.39 -27.32
N THR A 3 -36.99 44.36 -26.04
CA THR A 3 -37.75 43.97 -24.81
C THR A 3 -38.03 42.45 -24.77
N SER A 4 -38.00 41.67 -23.69
CA SER A 4 -37.60 41.78 -22.27
C SER A 4 -38.06 40.46 -21.60
N SER A 5 -37.18 39.79 -20.85
CA SER A 5 -37.47 39.12 -19.55
C SER A 5 -38.45 37.89 -19.53
N PRO A 6 -38.72 37.23 -18.37
CA PRO A 6 -38.10 35.95 -17.96
C PRO A 6 -39.12 34.88 -17.43
N CYS A 7 -38.59 33.80 -16.80
CA CYS A 7 -39.25 32.70 -16.05
C CYS A 7 -40.67 32.92 -15.47
N PRO A 8 -41.39 31.81 -15.20
CA PRO A 8 -42.26 31.71 -14.04
C PRO A 8 -41.74 30.71 -13.01
N SER A 9 -41.59 31.22 -11.78
CA SER A 9 -41.64 30.49 -10.52
C SER A 9 -43.09 30.21 -10.12
N LEU A 10 -43.39 29.00 -9.68
CA LEU A 10 -44.54 28.60 -8.84
C LEU A 10 -43.92 27.65 -7.80
N GLY A 11 -44.06 27.80 -6.47
CA GLY A 11 -45.08 28.45 -5.66
C GLY A 11 -45.38 27.47 -4.53
N LEU A 12 -44.78 27.69 -3.37
CA LEU A 12 -44.92 26.92 -2.12
C LEU A 12 -46.37 26.87 -1.61
N ARG A 13 -46.78 25.74 -1.01
CA ARG A 13 -47.56 25.76 0.24
C ARG A 13 -47.11 24.64 1.21
N PRO A 14 -47.07 24.92 2.51
CA PRO A 14 -46.55 24.05 3.56
C PRO A 14 -47.66 23.15 4.12
N ASN A 15 -47.29 22.00 4.70
CA ASN A 15 -48.16 21.33 5.64
C ASN A 15 -47.42 21.08 6.96
N SER A 16 -48.02 21.64 7.99
CA SER A 16 -47.66 21.67 9.40
C SER A 16 -47.84 20.32 10.09
N GLY A 17 -46.92 19.98 10.99
CA GLY A 17 -47.04 18.87 11.92
C GLY A 17 -45.81 18.75 12.81
N GLU A 18 -45.72 19.61 13.83
CA GLU A 18 -44.71 19.57 14.90
C GLU A 18 -45.07 18.51 15.98
N PRO A 19 -44.22 18.23 16.99
CA PRO A 19 -43.77 16.87 17.31
C PRO A 19 -44.30 16.32 18.64
N SER A 20 -44.23 15.01 18.85
CA SER A 20 -44.50 14.39 20.15
C SER A 20 -43.40 13.41 20.57
N LEU A 21 -42.62 13.88 21.54
CA LEU A 21 -42.23 13.24 22.81
C LEU A 21 -41.84 11.75 22.83
N PHE A 22 -40.61 11.53 23.31
CA PHE A 22 -40.12 10.34 24.02
C PHE A 22 -41.15 9.70 24.97
N PRO A 23 -41.03 8.38 25.19
CA PRO A 23 -40.76 7.96 26.56
C PRO A 23 -39.65 6.91 26.70
N LEU A 24 -39.10 6.94 27.91
CA LEU A 24 -38.04 6.15 28.50
C LEU A 24 -38.53 4.77 29.03
N PHE A 25 -37.62 3.80 28.99
CA PHE A 25 -37.42 2.61 29.87
C PHE A 25 -38.46 1.47 30.04
N GLY A 26 -38.00 0.25 29.64
CA GLY A 26 -38.05 -1.01 30.42
C GLY A 26 -38.88 -2.18 29.83
N PRO A 27 -38.64 -3.47 30.21
CA PRO A 27 -37.43 -4.21 30.61
C PRO A 27 -37.21 -5.51 29.75
N PRO A 28 -36.20 -6.39 30.02
CA PRO A 28 -35.68 -7.35 29.04
C PRO A 28 -36.31 -8.76 29.12
N HIS A 29 -36.46 -9.44 27.98
CA HIS A 29 -36.81 -10.86 27.91
C HIS A 29 -35.70 -11.74 27.30
N ARG A 30 -35.23 -12.61 28.20
CA ARG A 30 -34.50 -13.88 28.12
C ARG A 30 -34.25 -14.60 26.77
N SER A 31 -33.00 -15.09 26.72
CA SER A 31 -32.51 -16.44 26.36
C SER A 31 -32.56 -16.92 24.90
N ALA A 32 -31.37 -17.09 24.31
CA ALA A 32 -31.06 -18.09 23.29
C ALA A 32 -29.83 -18.91 23.74
N PRO A 33 -29.75 -20.22 23.41
CA PRO A 33 -28.83 -21.15 24.04
C PRO A 33 -27.44 -21.20 23.37
N ASN A 34 -26.47 -21.67 24.16
CA ASN A 34 -25.10 -22.03 23.78
C ASN A 34 -25.02 -22.78 22.44
N SER A 35 -24.17 -22.30 21.54
CA SER A 35 -23.54 -23.13 20.51
C SER A 35 -22.02 -22.95 20.59
N SER A 36 -21.34 -24.08 20.71
CA SER A 36 -19.89 -24.24 20.81
C SER A 36 -19.18 -23.66 19.57
N PRO A 37 -17.94 -23.13 19.68
CA PRO A 37 -17.21 -22.67 18.51
C PRO A 37 -16.80 -23.88 17.66
N VAL A 38 -17.39 -23.97 16.48
CA VAL A 38 -16.89 -24.83 15.40
C VAL A 38 -15.57 -24.24 14.94
N SER A 39 -14.48 -24.97 15.16
CA SER A 39 -13.17 -24.67 14.59
C SER A 39 -13.28 -24.69 13.06
N SER A 40 -13.23 -23.50 12.46
CA SER A 40 -13.13 -23.38 11.00
C SER A 40 -11.74 -23.87 10.57
N PRO A 41 -11.64 -24.74 9.55
CA PRO A 41 -10.34 -25.14 9.04
C PRO A 41 -9.69 -23.93 8.35
N HIS A 42 -8.51 -23.54 8.84
CA HIS A 42 -7.69 -22.48 8.25
C HIS A 42 -7.51 -22.74 6.74
N ARG A 43 -8.08 -21.87 5.89
CA ARG A 43 -7.76 -21.86 4.46
C ARG A 43 -6.35 -21.31 4.30
N PHE A 44 -5.46 -22.09 3.70
CA PHE A 44 -4.14 -21.62 3.32
C PHE A 44 -4.27 -20.62 2.17
N LEU A 45 -3.80 -19.39 2.36
CA LEU A 45 -3.73 -18.38 1.31
C LEU A 45 -2.61 -18.74 0.34
N HIS A 46 -2.97 -19.20 -0.87
CA HIS A 46 -2.00 -19.48 -1.93
C HIS A 46 -1.75 -18.21 -2.75
N VAL A 47 -0.77 -17.41 -2.33
CA VAL A 47 -0.29 -16.27 -3.13
C VAL A 47 0.73 -16.77 -4.15
N ARG A 48 0.48 -16.57 -5.45
CA ARG A 48 1.47 -16.83 -6.50
C ARG A 48 2.21 -15.54 -6.83
N LEU A 49 3.54 -15.62 -6.84
CA LEU A 49 4.43 -14.50 -7.10
C LEU A 49 5.33 -14.82 -8.28
N VAL A 50 5.60 -13.80 -9.09
CA VAL A 50 6.69 -13.84 -10.05
C VAL A 50 7.92 -13.20 -9.40
N VAL A 51 8.94 -14.01 -9.09
CA VAL A 51 10.21 -13.55 -8.51
C VAL A 51 11.36 -13.97 -9.42
N TRP A 52 12.20 -13.02 -9.84
CA TRP A 52 13.35 -13.33 -10.69
C TRP A 52 14.55 -13.83 -9.88
N PRO A 53 15.25 -14.88 -10.32
CA PRO A 53 16.59 -15.19 -9.85
C PRO A 53 17.59 -14.14 -10.39
N LEU A 54 18.39 -13.53 -9.50
CA LEU A 54 19.58 -12.78 -9.90
C LEU A 54 20.66 -13.78 -10.36
N LEU A 55 20.78 -13.99 -11.67
CA LEU A 55 21.96 -14.66 -12.22
C LEU A 55 23.14 -13.69 -12.15
N ARG A 56 24.17 -14.04 -11.35
CA ARG A 56 25.46 -13.33 -11.34
C ARG A 56 26.07 -13.43 -12.74
N GLY A 57 26.28 -12.28 -13.38
CA GLY A 57 27.18 -12.17 -14.51
C GLY A 57 28.61 -12.41 -14.06
N GLY A 58 29.23 -13.46 -14.60
CA GLY A 58 30.65 -13.76 -14.47
C GLY A 58 31.06 -14.63 -15.65
N ALA A 59 31.82 -14.07 -16.58
CA ALA A 59 32.36 -14.77 -17.73
C ALA A 59 33.42 -15.81 -17.30
N ALA A 60 33.36 -17.01 -17.87
CA ALA A 60 34.52 -17.88 -18.11
C ALA A 60 34.17 -19.01 -19.11
N GLU A 61 34.80 -18.90 -20.27
CA GLU A 61 35.26 -19.90 -21.24
C GLU A 61 35.11 -21.41 -20.95
N GLY A 62 34.62 -22.14 -21.97
CA GLY A 62 35.18 -23.42 -22.45
C GLY A 62 35.03 -24.70 -21.61
N GLN A 63 34.10 -25.58 -22.00
CA GLN A 63 34.30 -27.04 -22.28
C GLN A 63 32.94 -27.79 -22.22
N ARG A 64 32.65 -28.60 -23.26
CA ARG A 64 31.58 -29.62 -23.22
C ARG A 64 32.02 -30.81 -22.35
N PRO A 65 31.06 -31.48 -21.69
CA PRO A 65 30.96 -32.92 -21.99
C PRO A 65 29.51 -33.44 -22.14
N SER A 66 29.44 -34.58 -22.82
CA SER A 66 28.27 -35.41 -23.16
C SER A 66 27.76 -36.29 -22.01
N GLY A 67 26.44 -36.43 -21.86
CA GLY A 67 25.75 -37.41 -20.98
C GLY A 67 24.20 -37.37 -21.16
N PRO A 68 23.46 -38.46 -20.84
CA PRO A 68 22.19 -38.86 -21.50
C PRO A 68 20.91 -38.15 -20.99
N PRO A 69 19.74 -38.31 -21.64
CA PRO A 69 18.59 -37.44 -21.40
C PRO A 69 17.86 -37.82 -20.11
N CYS A 70 17.89 -36.95 -19.12
CA CYS A 70 17.08 -37.08 -17.92
C CYS A 70 15.63 -36.68 -18.24
N THR A 71 14.75 -37.67 -18.22
CA THR A 71 13.30 -37.56 -18.13
C THR A 71 12.89 -36.53 -17.08
N GLY A 72 12.15 -35.49 -17.49
CA GLY A 72 11.62 -34.46 -16.62
C GLY A 72 10.54 -35.02 -15.69
N HIS A 73 10.92 -35.41 -14.48
CA HIS A 73 10.01 -35.47 -13.34
C HIS A 73 9.88 -34.06 -12.77
N LEU A 74 8.66 -33.51 -12.83
CA LEU A 74 8.26 -32.32 -12.07
C LEU A 74 8.38 -32.65 -10.59
N ILE A 75 9.53 -32.35 -9.99
CA ILE A 75 9.66 -32.29 -8.54
C ILE A 75 8.93 -31.01 -8.12
N ALA A 76 7.73 -31.17 -7.58
CA ALA A 76 7.04 -30.12 -6.86
C ALA A 76 7.84 -29.79 -5.58
N SER A 77 8.86 -28.95 -5.72
CA SER A 77 9.56 -28.38 -4.57
C SER A 77 8.58 -27.48 -3.84
N ARG A 78 8.26 -27.83 -2.59
CA ARG A 78 7.59 -26.92 -1.65
C ARG A 78 8.50 -25.70 -1.48
N PHE A 79 8.17 -24.61 -2.16
CA PHE A 79 8.82 -23.33 -1.94
C PHE A 79 8.39 -22.82 -0.56
N SER A 80 9.36 -22.48 0.29
CA SER A 80 9.10 -21.68 1.49
C SER A 80 8.52 -20.33 1.05
N ALA A 81 7.53 -19.83 1.79
CA ALA A 81 6.97 -18.52 1.54
C ALA A 81 8.08 -17.47 1.63
N PRO A 82 8.22 -16.58 0.64
CA PRO A 82 9.33 -15.66 0.66
C PRO A 82 9.03 -14.57 1.73
N ALA A 83 10.05 -14.12 2.48
CA ALA A 83 9.97 -13.27 3.71
C ALA A 83 9.12 -11.97 3.65
N TRP A 84 8.55 -11.68 2.49
CA TRP A 84 7.59 -10.61 2.19
C TRP A 84 6.14 -10.99 2.51
N LEU A 85 5.81 -12.29 2.64
CA LEU A 85 4.47 -12.71 3.10
C LEU A 85 4.14 -12.12 4.49
N GLY A 86 5.16 -11.86 5.33
CA GLY A 86 5.01 -11.25 6.66
C GLY A 86 4.57 -9.78 6.69
N TRP A 87 4.09 -9.23 5.58
CA TRP A 87 3.57 -7.86 5.46
C TRP A 87 2.05 -7.81 5.20
N LEU A 88 1.41 -8.93 4.89
CA LEU A 88 -0.02 -9.00 4.58
C LEU A 88 -0.84 -9.07 5.88
N PRO A 89 -1.74 -8.15 6.23
CA PRO A 89 -2.45 -8.17 7.52
C PRO A 89 -3.07 -9.53 7.88
N ASP A 90 -3.07 -9.86 9.18
CA ASP A 90 -3.76 -11.05 9.69
C ASP A 90 -5.29 -10.93 9.45
N GLU A 91 -5.98 -12.07 9.30
CA GLU A 91 -7.44 -12.12 9.22
C GLU A 91 -8.09 -11.62 10.52
N GLU A 92 -8.35 -10.31 10.60
CA GLU A 92 -9.36 -9.76 11.51
C GLU A 92 -10.52 -9.22 10.67
N GLY A 93 -11.53 -10.08 10.50
CA GLY A 93 -12.92 -9.78 10.16
C GLY A 93 -13.20 -8.59 9.23
N GLY A 94 -13.51 -8.89 7.97
CA GLY A 94 -14.26 -8.08 6.99
C GLY A 94 -14.50 -6.62 7.36
N GLY A 95 -13.46 -5.80 7.22
CA GLY A 95 -13.51 -4.35 7.45
C GLY A 95 -12.14 -3.79 7.12
N GLY A 96 -12.08 -2.81 6.21
CA GLY A 96 -10.83 -2.32 5.59
C GLY A 96 -9.67 -2.07 6.56
N THR A 97 -8.45 -2.23 6.05
CA THR A 97 -7.21 -2.15 6.84
C THR A 97 -7.05 -0.79 7.51
N LYS A 98 -6.98 -0.76 8.85
CA LYS A 98 -6.86 0.46 9.65
C LYS A 98 -5.39 0.84 9.89
N LEU A 99 -5.14 2.14 10.07
CA LEU A 99 -3.80 2.63 10.44
C LEU A 99 -3.29 1.92 11.70
N GLY A 100 -2.06 1.43 11.66
CA GLY A 100 -1.43 0.70 12.77
C GLY A 100 -1.76 -0.79 12.85
N SER A 101 -2.65 -1.33 12.00
CA SER A 101 -2.86 -2.78 11.91
C SER A 101 -1.57 -3.48 11.48
N ARG A 102 -1.34 -4.68 12.00
CA ARG A 102 -0.12 -5.47 11.79
C ARG A 102 -0.27 -6.32 10.53
N GLY A 103 0.78 -6.35 9.69
CA GLY A 103 1.04 -7.39 8.69
C GLY A 103 1.28 -8.75 9.36
N SER A 104 1.02 -9.85 8.66
CA SER A 104 0.93 -11.19 9.21
C SER A 104 2.25 -11.65 9.79
N GLN A 105 2.18 -12.45 10.85
CA GLN A 105 3.38 -13.07 11.43
C GLN A 105 3.76 -14.35 10.67
N GLU A 106 5.03 -14.45 10.28
CA GLU A 106 5.64 -15.73 9.91
C GLU A 106 5.94 -16.51 11.21
N ARG A 107 5.47 -17.76 11.31
CA ARG A 107 5.95 -18.70 12.33
C ARG A 107 7.25 -19.33 11.80
N GLU A 108 8.32 -19.21 12.58
CA GLU A 108 9.67 -19.70 12.26
C GLU A 108 9.67 -21.13 11.70
N ALA A 109 10.34 -21.31 10.55
CA ALA A 109 10.85 -22.59 10.10
C ALA A 109 12.29 -22.37 9.61
N GLY A 110 13.26 -22.91 10.36
CA GLY A 110 14.67 -22.76 10.07
C GLY A 110 15.16 -23.59 8.88
N THR A 111 16.09 -23.04 8.11
CA THR A 111 17.46 -23.57 7.92
C THR A 111 18.24 -22.57 7.06
N GLU A 112 19.46 -22.24 7.50
CA GLU A 112 20.44 -21.47 6.75
C GLU A 112 20.84 -22.23 5.49
N GLU A 113 20.67 -21.63 4.30
CA GLU A 113 21.77 -21.38 3.35
C GLU A 113 21.30 -20.67 2.07
N SER A 114 22.09 -19.67 1.67
CA SER A 114 22.20 -19.09 0.33
C SER A 114 21.13 -18.11 -0.20
N LEU A 115 20.82 -17.05 0.56
CA LEU A 115 20.43 -15.75 -0.01
C LEU A 115 21.21 -14.61 0.65
N SER A 116 22.39 -14.28 0.14
CA SER A 116 23.00 -12.96 0.37
C SER A 116 23.74 -12.48 -0.90
N PRO A 117 23.52 -11.22 -1.31
CA PRO A 117 23.92 -10.05 -0.51
C PRO A 117 22.76 -9.28 0.17
N PHE A 118 21.56 -9.86 0.28
CA PHE A 118 20.37 -9.18 0.82
C PHE A 118 20.01 -9.50 2.29
N THR A 119 20.85 -10.24 3.02
CA THR A 119 20.78 -10.39 4.48
C THR A 119 21.83 -9.52 5.16
N SER A 120 21.70 -8.19 5.05
CA SER A 120 22.33 -7.34 6.05
C SER A 120 21.45 -7.36 7.30
N VAL A 121 21.85 -8.20 8.25
CA VAL A 121 21.47 -8.12 9.66
C VAL A 121 21.40 -6.64 10.06
N GLY A 122 20.21 -6.13 10.40
CA GLY A 122 20.03 -4.79 10.98
C GLY A 122 19.47 -3.66 10.10
N ARG A 123 19.03 -3.87 8.86
CA ARG A 123 18.38 -2.80 8.07
C ARG A 123 16.85 -2.87 8.12
N THR A 124 16.24 -1.83 8.67
CA THR A 124 14.79 -1.59 8.76
C THR A 124 14.19 -1.34 7.36
N VAL A 125 13.63 -2.38 6.76
CA VAL A 125 13.03 -2.31 5.41
C VAL A 125 11.59 -1.79 5.49
N TRP A 126 11.20 -0.89 4.59
CA TRP A 126 9.82 -0.43 4.40
C TRP A 126 9.16 -1.16 3.22
N GLY A 127 7.83 -1.21 3.20
CA GLY A 127 7.06 -1.86 2.13
C GLY A 127 5.99 -0.95 1.53
N ILE A 128 5.83 -1.00 0.20
CA ILE A 128 4.69 -0.43 -0.53
C ILE A 128 3.99 -1.55 -1.27
N LEU A 129 2.72 -1.80 -0.92
CA LEU A 129 1.80 -2.62 -1.70
C LEU A 129 0.86 -1.69 -2.46
N PHE A 130 0.80 -1.81 -3.78
CA PHE A 130 -0.10 -0.98 -4.58
C PHE A 130 -0.89 -1.83 -5.58
N SER A 131 -2.22 -1.69 -5.56
CA SER A 131 -3.08 -2.44 -6.48
C SER A 131 -3.37 -1.67 -7.75
N HIS A 132 -3.71 -2.37 -8.83
CA HIS A 132 -4.30 -1.79 -10.02
C HIS A 132 -5.46 -2.66 -10.53
N PRO A 133 -6.51 -2.07 -11.13
CA PRO A 133 -7.73 -2.79 -11.48
C PRO A 133 -7.53 -3.98 -12.42
N ARG A 134 -6.77 -3.78 -13.50
CA ARG A 134 -6.56 -4.79 -14.54
C ARG A 134 -5.31 -4.51 -15.35
N ASP A 135 -4.64 -5.57 -15.77
CA ASP A 135 -3.58 -5.58 -16.76
C ASP A 135 -4.11 -5.11 -18.13
N PHE A 136 -3.21 -4.71 -19.03
CA PHE A 136 -3.55 -4.23 -20.38
C PHE A 136 -4.54 -3.04 -20.42
N THR A 137 -4.53 -2.19 -19.39
CA THR A 137 -5.33 -0.96 -19.35
C THR A 137 -4.45 0.30 -19.35
N PRO A 138 -4.92 1.40 -19.96
CA PRO A 138 -4.05 2.55 -20.27
C PRO A 138 -3.49 3.22 -19.00
N VAL A 139 -4.36 3.59 -18.06
CA VAL A 139 -3.92 4.28 -16.82
C VAL A 139 -2.99 3.39 -16.01
N CYS A 140 -3.29 2.10 -15.85
CA CYS A 140 -2.44 1.16 -15.12
C CYS A 140 -1.05 1.04 -15.77
N THR A 141 -0.97 1.04 -17.10
CA THR A 141 0.30 0.95 -17.83
C THR A 141 1.16 2.19 -17.55
N THR A 142 0.55 3.37 -17.56
CA THR A 142 1.28 4.62 -17.20
C THR A 142 1.77 4.61 -15.74
N GLU A 143 0.97 4.08 -14.81
CA GLU A 143 1.30 4.02 -13.39
C GLU A 143 2.45 3.06 -13.11
N LEU A 144 2.39 1.83 -13.62
CA LEU A 144 3.45 0.84 -13.43
C LEU A 144 4.73 1.23 -14.18
N GLY A 145 4.59 1.91 -15.33
CA GLY A 145 5.72 2.53 -16.02
C GLY A 145 6.41 3.58 -15.14
N ARG A 146 5.65 4.51 -14.54
CA ARG A 146 6.19 5.50 -13.59
C ARG A 146 6.78 4.87 -12.34
N ALA A 147 6.13 3.85 -11.78
CA ALA A 147 6.62 3.08 -10.64
C ALA A 147 7.97 2.44 -10.95
N ALA A 148 8.13 1.84 -12.14
CA ALA A 148 9.38 1.22 -12.56
C ALA A 148 10.51 2.23 -12.68
N LYS A 149 10.26 3.40 -13.29
CA LYS A 149 11.25 4.50 -13.37
C LYS A 149 11.65 5.03 -11.99
N LEU A 150 10.73 5.05 -11.01
CA LEU A 150 10.99 5.54 -9.66
C LEU A 150 11.49 4.45 -8.69
N ALA A 151 11.48 3.17 -9.06
CA ALA A 151 11.93 2.07 -8.20
C ALA A 151 13.35 2.29 -7.62
N PRO A 152 14.33 2.86 -8.36
CA PRO A 152 15.63 3.21 -7.78
C PRO A 152 15.55 4.23 -6.62
N GLU A 153 14.63 5.20 -6.68
CA GLU A 153 14.44 6.19 -5.60
C GLU A 153 13.85 5.55 -4.34
N PHE A 154 12.95 4.58 -4.49
CA PHE A 154 12.43 3.80 -3.37
C PHE A 154 13.50 2.87 -2.79
N ALA A 155 14.27 2.19 -3.64
CA ALA A 155 15.35 1.30 -3.22
C ALA A 155 16.44 2.04 -2.43
N LYS A 156 16.84 3.26 -2.86
CA LYS A 156 17.78 4.14 -2.11
C LYS A 156 17.32 4.44 -0.68
N ARG A 157 16.02 4.34 -0.42
CA ARG A 157 15.37 4.61 0.88
C ARG A 157 15.01 3.32 1.63
N ASN A 158 15.56 2.17 1.24
CA ASN A 158 15.22 0.86 1.80
C ASN A 158 13.72 0.53 1.73
N VAL A 159 13.04 0.99 0.68
CA VAL A 159 11.63 0.70 0.42
C VAL A 159 11.53 -0.36 -0.67
N LYS A 160 10.77 -1.42 -0.38
CA LYS A 160 10.43 -2.47 -1.34
C LYS A 160 9.03 -2.22 -1.88
N MET A 161 8.87 -2.39 -3.19
CA MET A 161 7.61 -2.21 -3.89
C MET A 161 7.06 -3.55 -4.32
N ILE A 162 5.73 -3.68 -4.32
CA ILE A 162 5.01 -4.83 -4.85
C ILE A 162 3.65 -4.38 -5.41
N ALA A 163 3.36 -4.79 -6.64
CA ALA A 163 2.08 -4.53 -7.30
C ALA A 163 1.10 -5.69 -7.06
N LEU A 164 -0.19 -5.45 -7.25
CA LEU A 164 -1.25 -6.48 -7.15
C LEU A 164 -2.37 -6.21 -8.16
N SER A 165 -2.81 -7.23 -8.87
CA SER A 165 -4.08 -7.20 -9.63
C SER A 165 -4.77 -8.56 -9.58
N ILE A 166 -5.97 -8.61 -10.15
CA ILE A 166 -6.80 -9.83 -10.20
C ILE A 166 -6.53 -10.68 -11.46
N ASP A 167 -5.50 -10.33 -12.23
CA ASP A 167 -5.13 -11.04 -13.47
C ASP A 167 -4.09 -12.14 -13.20
N SER A 168 -3.71 -12.87 -14.25
CA SER A 168 -2.75 -13.97 -14.14
C SER A 168 -1.31 -13.56 -14.00
N VAL A 169 -0.53 -14.42 -13.37
CA VAL A 169 0.94 -14.46 -13.58
C VAL A 169 1.30 -14.40 -15.07
N GLU A 170 0.64 -15.20 -15.92
CA GLU A 170 0.91 -15.20 -17.37
C GLU A 170 0.60 -13.84 -18.02
N ASP A 171 -0.48 -13.18 -17.60
CA ASP A 171 -0.89 -11.86 -18.09
C ASP A 171 0.09 -10.78 -17.60
N HIS A 172 0.50 -10.83 -16.33
CA HIS A 172 1.48 -9.92 -15.74
C HIS A 172 2.80 -9.96 -16.51
N LEU A 173 3.28 -11.17 -16.84
CA LEU A 173 4.51 -11.36 -17.61
C LEU A 173 4.38 -10.77 -19.01
N ALA A 174 3.29 -11.08 -19.72
CA ALA A 174 3.04 -10.56 -21.05
C ALA A 174 2.91 -9.02 -21.04
N TRP A 175 2.14 -8.47 -20.12
CA TRP A 175 1.90 -7.03 -19.98
C TRP A 175 3.13 -6.25 -19.50
N SER A 176 4.03 -6.88 -18.74
CA SER A 176 5.31 -6.26 -18.34
C SER A 176 6.15 -5.82 -19.55
N LYS A 177 6.02 -6.51 -20.70
CA LYS A 177 6.65 -6.10 -21.96
C LYS A 177 6.11 -4.75 -22.44
N ASP A 178 4.80 -4.54 -22.36
CA ASP A 178 4.14 -3.29 -22.75
C ASP A 178 4.53 -2.15 -21.80
N ILE A 179 4.63 -2.42 -20.50
CA ILE A 179 5.09 -1.43 -19.51
C ILE A 179 6.51 -0.98 -19.81
N ASN A 180 7.42 -1.92 -20.11
CA ASN A 180 8.79 -1.59 -20.49
C ASN A 180 8.86 -0.84 -21.83
N ALA A 181 8.07 -1.26 -22.82
CA ALA A 181 7.97 -0.58 -24.11
C ALA A 181 7.44 0.86 -23.97
N TYR A 182 6.42 1.07 -23.14
CA TYR A 182 5.90 2.40 -22.80
C TYR A 182 6.98 3.33 -22.23
N ASN A 183 7.88 2.77 -21.42
CA ASN A 183 9.02 3.47 -20.83
C ASN A 183 10.21 3.68 -21.79
N GLY A 184 10.10 3.24 -23.05
CA GLY A 184 11.16 3.26 -24.04
C GLY A 184 12.31 2.29 -23.73
N GLU A 185 12.05 1.24 -22.93
CA GLU A 185 13.01 0.21 -22.56
C GLU A 185 12.81 -1.06 -23.42
N GLU A 186 13.75 -2.01 -23.33
CA GLU A 186 13.61 -3.29 -24.01
C GLU A 186 12.34 -4.02 -23.52
N PRO A 187 11.46 -4.52 -24.42
CA PRO A 187 10.20 -5.21 -24.07
C PRO A 187 10.41 -6.58 -23.42
N THR A 188 10.99 -6.58 -22.22
CA THR A 188 11.20 -7.78 -21.40
C THR A 188 10.08 -7.96 -20.39
N GLU A 189 9.99 -9.15 -19.81
CA GLU A 189 9.01 -9.47 -18.75
C GLU A 189 9.46 -8.97 -17.37
N LYS A 190 10.66 -8.39 -17.27
CA LYS A 190 11.28 -8.00 -16.01
C LYS A 190 10.84 -6.61 -15.60
N LEU A 191 10.32 -6.51 -14.38
CA LEU A 191 10.10 -5.24 -13.68
C LEU A 191 10.95 -5.18 -12.41
N PRO A 192 11.26 -3.99 -11.88
CA PRO A 192 12.05 -3.84 -10.66
C PRO A 192 11.28 -4.24 -9.38
N PHE A 193 10.01 -4.63 -9.51
CA PHE A 193 9.15 -5.14 -8.45
C PHE A 193 8.26 -6.27 -8.99
N PRO A 194 7.84 -7.22 -8.13
CA PRO A 194 6.89 -8.26 -8.51
C PRO A 194 5.45 -7.72 -8.61
N ILE A 195 4.61 -8.46 -9.34
CA ILE A 195 3.16 -8.29 -9.39
C ILE A 195 2.52 -9.55 -8.78
N ILE A 196 1.59 -9.37 -7.84
CA ILE A 196 0.81 -10.44 -7.21
C ILE A 196 -0.38 -10.81 -8.09
N ASP A 197 -0.54 -12.11 -8.35
CA ASP A 197 -1.76 -12.72 -8.90
C ASP A 197 -2.77 -12.92 -7.75
N ASP A 198 -3.87 -12.17 -7.81
CA ASP A 198 -5.01 -12.28 -6.90
C ASP A 198 -6.30 -12.59 -7.66
N LYS A 199 -6.28 -13.53 -8.62
CA LYS A 199 -7.49 -13.94 -9.38
C LYS A 199 -8.70 -14.29 -8.51
N ASN A 200 -8.43 -14.90 -7.35
CA ASN A 200 -9.45 -15.32 -6.40
C ASN A 200 -10.00 -14.15 -5.58
N ARG A 201 -9.36 -12.98 -5.61
CA ARG A 201 -9.69 -11.76 -4.84
C ARG A 201 -9.57 -11.95 -3.34
N ASP A 202 -8.84 -12.97 -2.89
CA ASP A 202 -8.70 -13.29 -1.48
C ASP A 202 -8.03 -12.10 -0.77
N LEU A 203 -6.95 -11.57 -1.36
CA LEU A 203 -6.25 -10.41 -0.83
C LEU A 203 -7.05 -9.12 -1.01
N ALA A 204 -7.66 -8.91 -2.18
CA ALA A 204 -8.46 -7.74 -2.44
C ALA A 204 -9.66 -7.59 -1.47
N ILE A 205 -10.30 -8.70 -1.11
CA ILE A 205 -11.38 -8.73 -0.11
C ILE A 205 -10.81 -8.45 1.28
N GLN A 206 -9.76 -9.18 1.69
CA GLN A 206 -9.16 -9.05 3.01
C GLN A 206 -8.65 -7.63 3.28
N LEU A 207 -8.10 -6.98 2.26
CA LEU A 207 -7.51 -5.66 2.33
C LEU A 207 -8.54 -4.54 2.06
N GLY A 208 -9.79 -4.88 1.74
CA GLY A 208 -10.83 -3.92 1.41
C GLY A 208 -10.48 -3.08 0.19
N MET A 209 -9.83 -3.67 -0.81
CA MET A 209 -9.35 -2.98 -2.01
C MET A 209 -10.33 -3.05 -3.20
N LEU A 210 -11.47 -3.70 -3.09
CA LEU A 210 -12.38 -3.85 -4.23
C LEU A 210 -13.07 -2.53 -4.60
N ASP A 211 -13.09 -2.21 -5.88
CA ASP A 211 -13.81 -1.08 -6.43
C ASP A 211 -15.32 -1.39 -6.45
N PRO A 212 -16.17 -0.53 -5.86
CA PRO A 212 -17.60 -0.79 -5.77
C PRO A 212 -18.32 -0.68 -7.12
N ALA A 213 -17.76 0.00 -8.12
CA ALA A 213 -18.39 0.25 -9.42
C ALA A 213 -17.79 -0.60 -10.54
N GLU A 214 -16.47 -0.80 -10.54
CA GLU A 214 -15.79 -1.50 -11.63
C GLU A 214 -15.91 -3.02 -11.51
N ARG A 215 -16.13 -3.68 -12.64
CA ARG A 215 -16.34 -5.13 -12.74
C ARG A 215 -15.53 -5.72 -13.88
N ASP A 216 -15.13 -6.98 -13.73
CA ASP A 216 -14.57 -7.76 -14.83
C ASP A 216 -15.67 -8.23 -15.80
N GLU A 217 -15.28 -8.94 -16.86
CA GLU A 217 -16.20 -9.49 -17.87
C GLU A 217 -17.24 -10.46 -17.29
N LYS A 218 -16.96 -11.04 -16.12
CA LYS A 218 -17.85 -11.97 -15.41
C LYS A 218 -18.74 -11.25 -14.40
N GLY A 219 -18.70 -9.91 -14.35
CA GLY A 219 -19.48 -9.10 -13.42
C GLY A 219 -18.93 -9.10 -11.99
N MET A 220 -17.69 -9.56 -11.78
CA MET A 220 -17.05 -9.62 -10.47
C MET A 220 -16.25 -8.34 -10.18
N PRO A 221 -16.27 -7.79 -8.96
CA PRO A 221 -15.48 -6.61 -8.61
C PRO A 221 -13.99 -6.77 -8.91
N VAL A 222 -13.38 -5.69 -9.39
CA VAL A 222 -11.93 -5.57 -9.57
C VAL A 222 -11.33 -4.73 -8.43
N THR A 223 -10.02 -4.68 -8.30
CA THR A 223 -9.37 -3.81 -7.31
C THR A 223 -9.48 -2.33 -7.71
N ALA A 224 -9.66 -1.46 -6.73
CA ALA A 224 -9.42 -0.03 -6.87
C ALA A 224 -7.90 0.26 -6.93
N ARG A 225 -7.51 1.53 -7.10
CA ARG A 225 -6.12 1.97 -7.08
C ARG A 225 -5.68 2.29 -5.65
N VAL A 226 -5.43 1.24 -4.87
CA VAL A 226 -5.05 1.37 -3.46
C VAL A 226 -3.53 1.35 -3.32
N VAL A 227 -3.01 2.12 -2.37
CA VAL A 227 -1.61 2.09 -1.94
C VAL A 227 -1.60 1.89 -0.44
N PHE A 228 -0.85 0.91 0.04
CA PHE A 228 -0.55 0.68 1.44
C PHE A 228 0.96 0.83 1.67
N ILE A 229 1.33 1.67 2.63
CA ILE A 229 2.71 1.86 3.06
C ILE A 229 2.88 1.25 4.44
N PHE A 230 3.78 0.29 4.57
CA PHE A 230 4.06 -0.40 5.81
C PHE A 230 5.46 -0.05 6.32
N GLY A 231 5.55 0.14 7.64
CA GLY A 231 6.81 0.40 8.32
C GLY A 231 7.54 -0.89 8.71
N PRO A 232 8.82 -0.82 9.10
CA PRO A 232 9.64 -1.99 9.45
C PRO A 232 9.03 -2.91 10.52
N ASP A 233 8.16 -2.35 11.37
CA ASP A 233 7.36 -3.03 12.38
C ASP A 233 6.14 -3.80 11.81
N LYS A 234 6.05 -3.92 10.49
CA LYS A 234 4.95 -4.51 9.71
C LYS A 234 3.62 -3.78 9.88
N LYS A 235 3.60 -2.59 10.49
CA LYS A 235 2.33 -1.87 10.70
C LYS A 235 2.02 -0.97 9.52
N LEU A 236 0.74 -0.87 9.17
CA LEU A 236 0.27 0.11 8.21
C LEU A 236 0.57 1.52 8.73
N LYS A 237 1.24 2.34 7.91
CA LYS A 237 1.64 3.73 8.22
C LYS A 237 0.86 4.76 7.42
N LEU A 238 0.42 4.41 6.22
CA LEU A 238 -0.37 5.28 5.35
C LEU A 238 -1.11 4.43 4.33
N SER A 239 -2.35 4.81 4.01
CA SER A 239 -3.08 4.28 2.86
C SER A 239 -3.65 5.40 2.00
N ILE A 240 -3.76 5.13 0.69
CA ILE A 240 -4.41 6.01 -0.30
C ILE A 240 -5.35 5.12 -1.11
N LEU A 241 -6.59 5.57 -1.32
CA LEU A 241 -7.58 4.88 -2.14
C LEU A 241 -8.05 5.82 -3.25
N TYR A 242 -7.66 5.52 -4.49
CA TYR A 242 -8.15 6.19 -5.70
C TYR A 242 -9.09 5.26 -6.48
N PRO A 243 -10.12 5.81 -7.16
CA PRO A 243 -10.95 5.04 -8.07
C PRO A 243 -10.16 4.62 -9.31
N ALA A 244 -10.66 3.64 -10.06
CA ALA A 244 -10.04 3.22 -11.32
C ALA A 244 -9.86 4.36 -12.33
N THR A 245 -10.70 5.39 -12.29
CA THR A 245 -10.70 6.53 -13.22
C THR A 245 -9.59 7.56 -12.96
N THR A 246 -8.94 7.54 -11.79
CA THR A 246 -7.98 8.57 -11.38
C THR A 246 -6.59 7.98 -11.18
N GLY A 247 -5.66 8.23 -12.10
CA GLY A 247 -4.26 7.82 -11.98
C GLY A 247 -3.57 8.47 -10.76
N ARG A 248 -2.71 7.71 -10.10
CA ARG A 248 -1.99 8.11 -8.88
C ARG A 248 -0.78 9.00 -9.17
N ASN A 249 -0.51 9.89 -8.23
CA ASN A 249 0.72 10.67 -8.21
C ASN A 249 1.81 9.93 -7.42
N PHE A 250 2.78 9.33 -8.12
CA PHE A 250 3.90 8.63 -7.47
C PHE A 250 4.92 9.57 -6.82
N ASP A 251 4.98 10.85 -7.21
CA ASP A 251 5.83 11.82 -6.53
C ASP A 251 5.30 12.10 -5.12
N GLU A 252 3.97 12.08 -4.95
CA GLU A 252 3.35 12.16 -3.62
C GLU A 252 3.65 10.93 -2.78
N ILE A 253 3.60 9.72 -3.37
CA ILE A 253 3.96 8.48 -2.69
C ILE A 253 5.42 8.54 -2.20
N LEU A 254 6.34 9.03 -3.04
CA LEU A 254 7.73 9.23 -2.65
C LEU A 254 7.88 10.30 -1.56
N ARG A 255 7.15 11.42 -1.66
CA ARG A 255 7.16 12.50 -0.67
C ARG A 255 6.71 12.02 0.72
N VAL A 256 5.62 11.26 0.80
CA VAL A 256 5.12 10.74 2.08
C VAL A 256 6.04 9.66 2.65
N ILE A 257 6.73 8.86 1.83
CA ILE A 257 7.77 7.94 2.32
C ILE A 257 8.88 8.72 3.03
N ILE A 258 9.39 9.79 2.42
CA ILE A 258 10.44 10.63 3.03
C ILE A 258 9.93 11.23 4.34
N SER A 259 8.70 11.73 4.37
CA SER A 259 8.07 12.24 5.59
C SER A 259 7.95 11.17 6.68
N LEU A 260 7.45 9.97 6.35
CA LEU A 260 7.27 8.87 7.30
C LEU A 260 8.59 8.41 7.89
N GLN A 261 9.64 8.30 7.08
CA GLN A 261 10.98 7.96 7.56
C GLN A 261 11.56 9.06 8.45
N LEU A 262 11.46 10.33 8.04
CA LEU A 262 11.92 11.46 8.84
C LEU A 262 11.25 11.50 10.22
N THR A 263 9.93 11.35 10.26
CA THR A 263 9.13 11.41 11.50
C THR A 263 9.29 10.18 12.39
N ALA A 264 9.74 9.05 11.82
CA ALA A 264 10.10 7.86 12.58
C ALA A 264 11.45 8.02 13.30
N GLU A 265 12.40 8.71 12.68
CA GLU A 265 13.75 8.89 13.22
C GLU A 265 13.91 10.16 14.07
N LYS A 266 13.14 11.21 13.76
CA LYS A 266 13.24 12.54 14.37
C LYS A 266 11.90 12.92 14.98
N ARG A 267 11.94 13.55 16.15
CA ARG A 267 10.73 13.99 16.88
C ARG A 267 10.13 15.28 16.28
N VAL A 268 9.75 15.21 15.01
CA VAL A 268 9.19 16.31 14.20
C VAL A 268 7.95 15.83 13.45
N ALA A 269 7.15 16.77 12.93
CA ALA A 269 6.06 16.52 11.99
C ALA A 269 6.21 17.38 10.74
N THR A 270 5.83 16.86 9.57
CA THR A 270 5.88 17.62 8.31
C THR A 270 4.60 18.46 8.15
N PRO A 271 4.69 19.76 7.80
CA PRO A 271 3.51 20.60 7.56
C PRO A 271 2.79 20.26 6.25
N VAL A 272 1.66 20.92 6.01
CA VAL A 272 0.94 20.86 4.72
C VAL A 272 1.87 21.25 3.57
N ASP A 273 1.74 20.55 2.44
CA ASP A 273 2.52 20.75 1.21
C ASP A 273 4.06 20.67 1.36
N TRP A 274 4.54 20.12 2.48
CA TRP A 274 5.96 19.99 2.77
C TRP A 274 6.72 19.23 1.70
N LYS A 275 7.87 19.77 1.28
CA LYS A 275 8.84 19.11 0.40
C LYS A 275 10.12 18.78 1.15
N ASN A 276 10.85 17.77 0.68
CA ASN A 276 12.13 17.41 1.28
C ASN A 276 13.11 18.59 1.25
N GLY A 277 13.60 18.99 2.41
CA GLY A 277 14.43 20.18 2.64
C GLY A 277 13.69 21.33 3.32
N ASP A 278 12.36 21.36 3.28
CA ASP A 278 11.57 22.43 3.91
C ASP A 278 11.57 22.30 5.44
N SER A 279 11.30 23.42 6.12
CA SER A 279 11.09 23.46 7.56
C SER A 279 10.00 22.49 8.02
N VAL A 280 10.22 21.89 9.19
CA VAL A 280 9.31 20.94 9.83
C VAL A 280 8.77 21.53 11.14
N MET A 281 7.72 20.91 11.65
CA MET A 281 7.07 21.30 12.90
C MET A 281 7.68 20.55 14.08
N VAL A 282 7.96 21.26 15.16
CA VAL A 282 8.32 20.64 16.44
C VAL A 282 7.06 20.03 17.07
N LEU A 283 7.12 18.76 17.49
CA LEU A 283 5.96 18.09 18.09
C LEU A 283 5.43 18.89 19.30
N PRO A 284 4.11 19.04 19.46
CA PRO A 284 3.52 19.85 20.53
C PRO A 284 3.79 19.27 21.93
N THR A 285 4.14 17.98 22.01
CA THR A 285 4.48 17.28 23.26
C THR A 285 5.88 17.59 23.78
N ILE A 286 6.74 18.25 23.00
CA ILE A 286 8.12 18.59 23.40
C ILE A 286 8.13 19.95 24.10
N PRO A 287 8.56 20.07 25.37
CA PRO A 287 8.71 21.36 26.06
C PRO A 287 9.73 22.28 25.38
N GLU A 288 9.62 23.60 25.59
CA GLU A 288 10.48 24.61 24.92
C GLU A 288 11.98 24.40 25.21
N GLU A 289 12.32 24.07 26.45
CA GLU A 289 13.70 23.83 26.88
C GLU A 289 14.30 22.56 26.28
N GLU A 290 13.49 21.53 26.05
CA GLU A 290 13.91 20.31 25.37
C GLU A 290 14.05 20.55 23.87
N ALA A 291 13.15 21.33 23.26
CA ALA A 291 13.20 21.66 21.84
C ALA A 291 14.49 22.40 21.46
N LYS A 292 14.95 23.35 22.29
CA LYS A 292 16.23 24.05 22.07
C LYS A 292 17.44 23.11 22.04
N LYS A 293 17.40 22.02 22.81
CA LYS A 293 18.47 21.00 22.84
C LYS A 293 18.38 20.04 21.67
N LEU A 294 17.17 19.60 21.32
CA LEU A 294 16.94 18.64 20.22
C LEU A 294 17.15 19.27 18.84
N PHE A 295 16.93 20.58 18.70
CA PHE A 295 16.96 21.29 17.41
C PHE A 295 17.97 22.45 17.45
N PRO A 296 19.29 22.16 17.38
CA PRO A 296 20.34 23.18 17.47
C PRO A 296 20.39 24.14 16.27
N LYS A 297 19.76 23.76 15.14
CA LYS A 297 19.57 24.63 13.96
C LYS A 297 18.59 25.78 14.21
N GLY A 298 17.91 25.80 15.36
CA GLY A 298 17.01 26.85 15.80
C GLY A 298 15.54 26.44 15.76
N VAL A 299 14.77 26.98 16.70
CA VAL A 299 13.32 26.81 16.78
C VAL A 299 12.66 28.18 16.68
N PHE A 300 11.77 28.35 15.72
CA PHE A 300 10.98 29.57 15.52
C PHE A 300 9.54 29.31 15.97
N THR A 301 9.08 30.06 16.97
CA THR A 301 7.68 30.03 17.42
C THR A 301 6.92 31.18 16.78
N LYS A 302 5.86 30.87 16.03
CA LYS A 302 4.97 31.88 15.47
C LYS A 302 3.93 32.28 16.51
N GLU A 303 3.89 33.57 16.82
CA GLU A 303 2.88 34.14 17.71
C GLU A 303 1.49 34.11 17.06
N LEU A 304 0.48 33.73 17.85
CA LEU A 304 -0.90 33.57 17.42
C LEU A 304 -1.85 34.25 18.42
N PRO A 305 -3.06 34.67 18.01
CA PRO A 305 -4.01 35.37 18.89
C PRO A 305 -4.38 34.60 20.17
N SER A 306 -4.26 33.27 20.16
CA SER A 306 -4.53 32.43 21.34
C SER A 306 -3.50 32.54 22.47
N GLY A 307 -2.32 33.15 22.21
CA GLY A 307 -1.18 33.17 23.13
C GLY A 307 -0.50 31.81 23.34
N LYS A 308 -0.99 30.73 22.70
CA LYS A 308 -0.41 29.38 22.80
C LYS A 308 0.78 29.22 21.86
N LYS A 309 1.88 28.69 22.39
CA LYS A 309 3.16 28.48 21.67
C LYS A 309 3.28 27.11 20.98
N TYR A 310 2.23 26.64 20.31
CA TYR A 310 2.25 25.33 19.65
C TYR A 310 2.82 25.38 18.22
N LEU A 311 2.73 26.53 17.56
CA LEU A 311 3.13 26.70 16.16
C LEU A 311 4.63 26.96 16.05
N ARG A 312 5.41 25.88 16.19
CA ARG A 312 6.87 25.92 16.26
C ARG A 312 7.50 25.22 15.05
N TYR A 313 8.38 25.93 14.37
CA TYR A 313 9.13 25.47 13.21
C TYR A 313 10.59 25.22 13.58
N THR A 314 11.22 24.25 12.93
CA THR A 314 12.66 24.03 12.92
C THR A 314 13.08 23.68 11.49
N PRO A 315 14.28 24.07 11.02
CA PRO A 315 14.86 23.50 9.82
C PRO A 315 14.90 21.97 9.92
N GLN A 316 14.78 21.26 8.79
CA GLN A 316 14.86 19.80 8.77
C GLN A 316 16.17 19.33 9.46
N PRO A 317 16.08 18.50 10.52
CA PRO A 317 17.22 18.10 11.33
C PRO A 317 18.18 17.19 10.57
#